data_AF-A0A7S0PBP5-F1
#
_entry.id   AF-A0A7S0PBP5-F1
#
_cell.length_a   1.000
_cell.length_b   1.000
_cell.length_c   1.000
_cell.angle_alpha   90.00
_cell.angle_beta   90.00
_cell.angle_gamma   90.00
#
_symmetry.space_group_name_H-M   'P 1'
#
loop_
_entity.id
_entity.type
_entity.pdbx_description
1 polymer ?
#
loop_
_entity_poly.entity_id
_entity_poly.type
_entity_poly.pdbx_seq_one_letter_code
_entity_poly.pdbx_strand_id
1 'polypeptide(L)'
;AGSSGNGEAAGAADEDDAAAPVPLSAVACEQAVARCLAVPAALRSVTTLALLSLLERSTGHLLACGAAGPGTPAALAAASAAVCARLRPVAVALADGFGVPDYTLASAIGREDGAAYGGMWLWAQRSSLGNKAAGTVDPAFASTLRPMMQEGLAAV
;
A
#
# COMPACT_ATOMS: atom_id res chain seq x y z
N ALA A 1 17.41 29.83 -57.62
CA ALA A 1 18.41 30.26 -56.62
C ALA A 1 17.87 31.52 -55.95
N GLY A 2 18.09 31.67 -54.63
CA GLY A 2 17.52 32.73 -53.75
C GLY A 2 17.63 34.16 -54.28
N SER A 3 17.02 35.17 -53.69
CA SER A 3 16.62 35.39 -52.29
C SER A 3 15.83 36.70 -52.29
N SER A 4 14.83 36.87 -51.43
CA SER A 4 14.43 38.19 -50.90
C SER A 4 13.32 38.06 -49.89
N GLY A 5 13.44 38.76 -48.76
CA GLY A 5 12.32 39.06 -47.88
C GLY A 5 12.67 39.05 -46.40
N ASN A 6 13.20 40.17 -45.91
CA ASN A 6 13.17 40.56 -44.50
C ASN A 6 11.74 40.47 -43.93
N GLY A 7 11.61 40.08 -42.66
CA GLY A 7 10.35 40.08 -41.93
C GLY A 7 10.60 40.18 -40.42
N GLU A 8 10.49 41.41 -39.93
CA GLU A 8 10.43 41.82 -38.53
C GLU A 8 9.16 41.27 -37.86
N ALA A 9 9.26 40.72 -36.65
CA ALA A 9 8.12 40.58 -35.75
C ALA A 9 8.61 40.45 -34.29
N ALA A 10 8.55 41.57 -33.57
CA ALA A 10 8.31 41.57 -32.14
C ALA A 10 6.86 41.15 -31.87
N GLY A 11 6.64 40.37 -30.81
CA GLY A 11 5.30 39.98 -30.36
C GLY A 11 5.37 39.11 -29.11
N ALA A 12 5.06 39.72 -27.97
CA ALA A 12 4.85 39.09 -26.67
C ALA A 12 3.44 38.45 -26.56
N ALA A 13 3.19 37.81 -25.40
CA ALA A 13 1.91 37.30 -24.88
C ALA A 13 1.59 35.86 -25.33
N ASP A 14 1.65 34.88 -24.43
CA ASP A 14 0.55 34.42 -23.55
C ASP A 14 -0.50 33.61 -24.31
N GLU A 15 -0.53 32.31 -24.01
CA GLU A 15 -1.60 31.32 -24.28
C GLU A 15 -1.09 30.06 -23.52
N ASP A 16 -1.21 29.96 -22.20
CA ASP A 16 -2.47 29.74 -21.46
C ASP A 16 -3.33 28.65 -22.13
N ASP A 17 -2.75 27.46 -22.32
CA ASP A 17 -3.54 26.27 -22.67
C ASP A 17 -4.20 25.74 -21.40
N ALA A 18 -5.36 26.32 -21.16
CA ALA A 18 -6.36 25.97 -20.18
C ALA A 18 -6.67 24.47 -20.23
N ALA A 19 -6.05 23.70 -19.33
CA ALA A 19 -6.60 22.42 -18.90
C ALA A 19 -7.91 22.70 -18.15
N ALA A 20 -9.00 22.70 -18.91
CA ALA A 20 -10.35 22.98 -18.48
C ALA A 20 -10.69 22.30 -17.14
N PRO A 21 -11.39 23.00 -16.22
CA PRO A 21 -11.87 22.39 -14.99
C PRO A 21 -12.85 21.27 -15.35
N VAL A 22 -12.47 20.02 -15.04
CA VAL A 22 -13.36 18.87 -15.16
C VAL A 22 -14.63 19.20 -14.36
N PRO A 23 -15.83 19.19 -14.97
CA PRO A 23 -17.04 19.59 -14.27
C PRO A 23 -17.26 18.63 -13.11
N LEU A 24 -17.20 19.15 -11.88
CA LEU A 24 -17.57 18.45 -10.66
C LEU A 24 -19.05 18.06 -10.79
N SER A 25 -19.28 16.86 -11.32
CA SER A 25 -20.61 16.27 -11.40
C SER A 25 -21.26 16.27 -10.01
N ALA A 26 -22.59 16.37 -9.95
CA ALA A 26 -23.33 16.28 -8.69
C ALA A 26 -22.94 15.03 -7.88
N VAL A 27 -22.57 13.94 -8.57
CA VAL A 27 -22.04 12.70 -7.98
C VAL A 27 -20.68 12.91 -7.30
N ALA A 28 -19.76 13.67 -7.90
CA ALA A 28 -18.47 13.98 -7.28
C ALA A 28 -18.62 14.87 -6.03
N CYS A 29 -19.58 15.80 -6.06
CA CYS A 29 -19.90 16.66 -4.91
C CYS A 29 -20.58 15.86 -3.78
N GLU A 30 -21.54 15.01 -4.11
CA GLU A 30 -22.21 14.11 -3.16
C GLU A 30 -21.23 13.10 -2.54
N GLN A 31 -20.32 12.56 -3.35
CA GLN A 31 -19.24 11.67 -2.87
C GLN A 31 -18.23 12.41 -1.98
N ALA A 32 -17.88 13.66 -2.29
CA ALA A 32 -16.98 14.47 -1.46
C ALA A 32 -17.63 14.83 -0.11
N VAL A 33 -18.91 15.22 -0.11
CA VAL A 33 -19.69 15.52 1.11
C VAL A 33 -19.88 14.26 1.97
N ALA A 34 -20.18 13.11 1.35
CA ALA A 34 -20.26 11.83 2.05
C ALA A 34 -18.91 11.43 2.67
N ARG A 35 -17.79 11.68 1.98
CA ARG A 35 -16.44 11.46 2.51
C ARG A 35 -16.16 12.35 3.72
N CYS A 36 -16.51 13.64 3.66
CA CYS A 36 -16.34 14.58 4.79
C CYS A 36 -17.17 14.20 6.02
N LEU A 37 -18.42 13.75 5.84
CA LEU A 37 -19.28 13.29 6.94
C LEU A 37 -18.87 11.92 7.52
N ALA A 38 -18.17 11.09 6.73
CA ALA A 38 -17.70 9.78 7.15
C ALA A 38 -16.44 9.82 8.03
N VAL A 39 -15.59 10.85 7.91
CA VAL A 39 -14.32 10.99 8.67
C VAL A 39 -14.50 10.79 10.18
N PRO A 40 -15.41 11.49 10.89
CA PRO A 40 -15.57 11.29 12.33
C PRO A 40 -16.13 9.90 12.69
N ALA A 41 -16.94 9.28 11.82
CA ALA A 41 -17.44 7.92 12.05
C ALA A 41 -16.35 6.86 11.86
N ALA A 42 -15.51 7.02 10.85
CA ALA A 42 -14.36 6.16 10.58
C ALA A 42 -13.32 6.28 11.71
N LEU A 43 -12.94 7.49 12.11
CA LEU A 43 -12.02 7.72 13.23
C LEU A 43 -12.55 7.21 14.57
N ARG A 44 -13.86 7.36 14.84
CA ARG A 44 -14.49 6.72 16.02
C ARG A 44 -14.38 5.20 15.97
N SER A 45 -14.48 4.61 14.79
CA SER A 45 -14.38 3.16 14.62
C SER A 45 -12.94 2.66 14.80
N VAL A 46 -11.94 3.40 14.28
CA VAL A 46 -10.52 3.11 14.50
C VAL A 46 -10.13 3.27 15.97
N THR A 47 -10.58 4.34 16.64
CA THR A 47 -10.32 4.53 18.08
C THR A 47 -11.00 3.46 18.92
N THR A 48 -12.24 3.07 18.58
CA THR A 48 -12.91 1.93 19.23
C THR A 48 -12.12 0.64 19.04
N LEU A 49 -11.64 0.36 17.83
CA LEU A 49 -10.81 -0.83 17.56
C LEU A 49 -9.50 -0.80 18.37
N ALA A 50 -8.82 0.35 18.44
CA ALA A 50 -7.59 0.51 19.21
C ALA A 50 -7.83 0.26 20.71
N LEU A 51 -8.92 0.78 21.28
CA LEU A 51 -9.29 0.52 22.68
C LEU A 51 -9.61 -0.96 22.91
N LEU A 52 -10.35 -1.61 22.01
CA LEU A 52 -10.63 -3.05 22.10
C LEU A 52 -9.35 -3.88 22.05
N SER A 53 -8.41 -3.58 21.15
CA SER A 53 -7.11 -4.27 21.09
C SER A 53 -6.25 -4.05 22.34
N LEU A 54 -6.33 -2.89 22.98
CA LEU A 54 -5.68 -2.64 24.27
C LEU A 54 -6.32 -3.48 25.39
N LEU A 55 -7.65 -3.62 25.39
CA LEU A 55 -8.37 -4.47 26.34
C LEU A 55 -8.05 -5.95 26.12
N GLU A 56 -8.00 -6.43 24.88
CA GLU A 56 -7.59 -7.80 24.55
C GLU A 56 -6.18 -8.11 25.09
N ARG A 57 -5.22 -7.20 24.86
CA ARG A 57 -3.85 -7.32 25.38
C ARG A 57 -3.77 -7.30 26.92
N SER A 58 -4.67 -6.58 27.58
CA SER A 58 -4.70 -6.45 29.06
C SER A 58 -5.69 -7.42 29.73
N THR A 59 -6.35 -8.30 28.98
CA THR A 59 -7.41 -9.18 29.49
C THR A 59 -6.91 -10.08 30.62
N GLY A 60 -5.66 -10.56 30.56
CA GLY A 60 -5.08 -11.35 31.66
C GLY A 60 -5.05 -10.61 32.99
N HIS A 61 -4.75 -9.31 32.99
CA HIS A 61 -4.77 -8.48 34.20
C HIS A 61 -6.21 -8.21 34.66
N LEU A 62 -7.13 -7.95 33.73
CA LEU A 62 -8.54 -7.70 34.02
C LEU A 62 -9.23 -8.92 34.64
N LEU A 63 -8.87 -10.13 34.21
CA LEU A 63 -9.33 -11.38 34.83
C LEU A 63 -8.71 -11.57 36.22
N ALA A 64 -7.42 -11.26 36.39
CA ALA A 64 -6.72 -11.39 37.66
C ALA A 64 -7.24 -10.44 38.75
N CYS A 65 -7.66 -9.22 38.40
CA CYS A 65 -8.24 -8.26 39.33
C CYS A 65 -9.76 -8.40 39.51
N GLY A 66 -10.40 -9.34 38.82
CA GLY A 66 -11.85 -9.57 38.88
C GLY A 66 -12.70 -8.49 38.20
N ALA A 67 -12.08 -7.55 37.48
CA ALA A 67 -12.78 -6.51 36.72
C ALA A 67 -13.48 -7.06 35.46
N ALA A 68 -13.08 -8.25 34.99
CA ALA A 68 -13.66 -8.94 33.85
C ALA A 68 -14.06 -10.38 34.21
N GLY A 69 -15.17 -10.86 33.62
CA GLY A 69 -15.61 -12.25 33.74
C GLY A 69 -14.95 -13.18 32.71
N PRO A 70 -15.08 -14.52 32.86
CA PRO A 70 -14.46 -15.50 31.96
C PRO A 70 -14.97 -15.44 30.51
N GLY A 71 -16.16 -14.88 30.27
CA GLY A 71 -16.70 -14.66 28.92
C GLY A 71 -16.19 -13.41 28.20
N THR A 72 -15.51 -12.51 28.91
CA THR A 72 -14.98 -11.24 28.36
C THR A 72 -14.00 -11.42 27.20
N PRO A 73 -13.01 -12.34 27.21
CA PRO A 73 -12.10 -12.52 26.07
C PRO A 73 -12.86 -12.89 24.78
N ALA A 74 -13.86 -13.78 24.86
CA ALA A 74 -14.66 -14.16 23.72
C ALA A 74 -15.53 -13.00 23.21
N ALA A 75 -16.11 -12.21 24.12
CA ALA A 75 -16.90 -11.04 23.77
C ALA A 75 -16.05 -9.94 23.12
N LEU A 76 -14.82 -9.71 23.61
CA LEU A 76 -13.87 -8.76 23.03
C LEU A 76 -13.48 -9.16 21.60
N ALA A 77 -13.13 -10.44 21.38
CA ALA A 77 -12.79 -10.96 20.06
C ALA A 77 -13.95 -10.84 19.05
N ALA A 78 -15.18 -11.07 19.50
CA ALA A 78 -16.37 -10.87 18.66
C ALA A 78 -16.59 -9.39 18.33
N ALA A 79 -16.41 -8.50 19.30
CA ALA A 79 -16.54 -7.06 19.12
C ALA A 79 -15.47 -6.50 18.18
N SER A 80 -14.22 -6.93 18.31
CA SER A 80 -13.13 -6.51 17.42
C SER A 80 -13.37 -6.99 15.98
N ALA A 81 -13.82 -8.23 15.78
CA ALA A 81 -14.21 -8.74 14.46
C ALA A 81 -15.35 -7.91 13.82
N ALA A 82 -16.37 -7.53 14.59
CA ALA A 82 -17.49 -6.72 14.09
C ALA A 82 -17.04 -5.30 13.68
N VAL A 83 -16.14 -4.68 14.45
CA VAL A 83 -15.58 -3.36 14.11
C VAL A 83 -14.68 -3.45 12.87
N CYS A 84 -13.86 -4.50 12.74
CA CYS A 84 -13.06 -4.76 11.55
C CYS A 84 -13.92 -4.93 10.29
N ALA A 85 -15.05 -5.64 10.39
CA ALA A 85 -15.99 -5.78 9.27
C ALA A 85 -16.56 -4.42 8.81
N ARG A 86 -16.86 -3.52 9.76
CA ARG A 86 -17.31 -2.15 9.46
C ARG A 86 -16.23 -1.25 8.87
N LEU A 87 -14.97 -1.44 9.26
CA LEU A 87 -13.84 -0.66 8.77
C LEU A 87 -13.32 -1.11 7.41
N ARG A 88 -13.48 -2.39 7.06
CA ARG A 88 -13.02 -2.98 5.79
C ARG A 88 -13.31 -2.13 4.54
N PRO A 89 -14.52 -1.59 4.30
CA PRO A 89 -14.79 -0.82 3.07
C PRO A 89 -14.06 0.53 3.00
N VAL A 90 -13.69 1.10 4.14
CA VAL A 90 -13.01 2.42 4.21
C VAL A 90 -11.52 2.30 4.51
N ALA A 91 -10.99 1.08 4.67
CA ALA A 91 -9.61 0.84 5.10
C ALA A 91 -8.58 1.40 4.11
N VAL A 92 -8.82 1.26 2.81
CA VAL A 92 -7.93 1.82 1.77
C VAL A 92 -7.94 3.35 1.83
N ALA A 93 -9.11 3.98 1.86
CA ALA A 93 -9.22 5.43 1.98
C ALA A 93 -8.61 6.00 3.26
N LEU A 94 -8.64 5.24 4.38
CA LEU A 94 -7.96 5.61 5.62
C LEU A 94 -6.43 5.54 5.48
N ALA A 95 -5.90 4.54 4.77
CA ALA A 95 -4.48 4.43 4.48
C ALA A 95 -4.02 5.53 3.51
N ASP A 96 -4.80 5.81 2.46
CA ASP A 96 -4.53 6.89 1.50
C ASP A 96 -4.55 8.27 2.19
N GLY A 97 -5.35 8.41 3.25
CA GLY A 97 -5.40 9.63 4.07
C GLY A 97 -4.09 10.01 4.75
N PHE A 98 -3.12 9.10 4.86
CA PHE A 98 -1.76 9.45 5.31
C PHE A 98 -0.94 10.20 4.25
N GLY A 99 -1.34 10.14 2.97
CA GLY A 99 -0.68 10.87 1.88
C GLY A 99 0.80 10.51 1.70
N VAL A 100 1.19 9.27 2.02
CA VAL A 100 2.58 8.81 1.89
C VAL A 100 2.85 8.45 0.43
N PRO A 101 3.76 9.15 -0.27
CA PRO A 101 4.03 8.86 -1.67
C PRO A 101 4.90 7.60 -1.82
N ASP A 102 4.77 6.91 -2.96
CA ASP A 102 5.45 5.64 -3.26
C ASP A 102 6.98 5.67 -3.03
N TYR A 103 7.64 6.80 -3.33
CA TYR A 103 9.08 6.94 -3.12
C TYR A 103 9.48 6.96 -1.63
N THR A 104 8.58 7.42 -0.76
CA THR A 104 8.78 7.41 0.71
C THR A 104 8.38 6.07 1.29
N LEU A 105 7.31 5.46 0.77
CA LEU A 105 6.85 4.14 1.21
C LEU A 105 7.84 3.02 0.83
N ALA A 106 8.53 3.17 -0.30
CA ALA A 106 9.56 2.26 -0.81
C ALA A 106 9.11 0.77 -0.81
N SER A 107 7.83 0.52 -1.08
CA SER A 107 7.21 -0.80 -1.02
C SER A 107 6.73 -1.25 -2.40
N ALA A 108 7.10 -2.46 -2.80
CA ALA A 108 6.62 -3.06 -4.05
C ALA A 108 5.15 -3.49 -3.97
N ILE A 109 4.65 -3.80 -2.77
CA ILE A 109 3.27 -4.26 -2.53
C ILE A 109 2.32 -3.09 -2.26
N GLY A 110 2.81 -2.06 -1.58
CA GLY A 110 2.01 -0.90 -1.15
C GLY A 110 1.88 0.21 -2.19
N ARG A 111 2.05 -0.09 -3.49
CA ARG A 111 1.99 0.92 -4.55
C ARG A 111 0.60 1.54 -4.66
N GLU A 112 0.54 2.84 -4.91
CA GLU A 112 -0.71 3.57 -5.12
C GLU A 112 -1.56 3.01 -6.29
N ASP A 113 -0.91 2.53 -7.35
CA ASP A 113 -1.56 1.98 -8.55
C ASP A 113 -2.16 0.57 -8.35
N GLY A 114 -1.93 -0.07 -7.20
CA GLY A 114 -2.38 -1.43 -6.91
C GLY A 114 -1.69 -2.51 -7.74
N ALA A 115 -0.68 -2.19 -8.55
CA ALA A 115 0.04 -3.12 -9.42
C ALA A 115 1.11 -3.93 -8.67
N ALA A 116 0.73 -4.54 -7.54
CA ALA A 116 1.64 -5.19 -6.60
C ALA A 116 2.48 -6.31 -7.26
N TYR A 117 1.87 -7.17 -8.07
CA TYR A 117 2.58 -8.30 -8.68
C TYR A 117 3.66 -7.86 -9.67
N GLY A 118 3.35 -6.88 -10.53
CA GLY A 118 4.33 -6.30 -11.45
C GLY A 118 5.45 -5.58 -10.70
N GLY A 119 5.10 -4.84 -9.65
CA GLY A 119 6.05 -4.19 -8.75
C GLY A 119 7.02 -5.19 -8.09
N MET A 120 6.50 -6.28 -7.52
CA MET A 120 7.31 -7.32 -6.90
C MET A 120 8.23 -8.02 -7.90
N TRP A 121 7.74 -8.30 -9.11
CA TRP A 121 8.55 -8.94 -10.15
C TRP A 121 9.73 -8.05 -10.59
N LEU A 122 9.48 -6.75 -10.76
CA LEU A 122 10.54 -5.79 -11.06
C LEU A 122 11.51 -5.65 -9.90
N TRP A 123 10.99 -5.65 -8.66
CA TRP A 123 11.81 -5.57 -7.45
C TRP A 123 12.71 -6.81 -7.30
N ALA A 124 12.18 -8.00 -7.57
CA ALA A 124 12.93 -9.25 -7.56
C ALA A 124 14.06 -9.25 -8.60
N GLN A 125 13.80 -8.76 -9.82
CA GLN A 125 14.85 -8.61 -10.84
C GLN A 125 15.92 -7.59 -10.48
N ARG A 126 15.58 -6.55 -9.73
CA ARG A 126 16.54 -5.56 -9.26
C ARG A 126 17.39 -6.03 -8.08
N SER A 127 17.02 -7.15 -7.45
CA SER A 127 17.81 -7.73 -6.37
C SER A 127 19.17 -8.22 -6.86
N SER A 128 20.15 -8.31 -5.96
CA SER A 128 21.52 -8.78 -6.26
C SER A 128 21.60 -10.21 -6.79
N LEU A 129 20.54 -11.00 -6.62
CA LEU A 129 20.42 -12.36 -7.17
C LEU A 129 19.62 -12.39 -8.47
N GLY A 130 18.57 -11.58 -8.58
CA GLY A 130 17.71 -11.54 -9.77
C GLY A 130 18.29 -10.74 -10.94
N ASN A 131 19.22 -9.82 -10.68
CA ASN A 131 19.87 -9.02 -11.72
C ASN A 131 21.00 -9.77 -12.45
N LYS A 132 21.29 -11.02 -12.06
CA LYS A 132 22.20 -11.90 -12.78
C LYS A 132 21.56 -12.28 -14.12
N ALA A 133 22.35 -12.35 -15.19
CA ALA A 133 21.82 -12.69 -16.51
C ALA A 133 21.05 -14.02 -16.47
N ALA A 134 19.90 -14.09 -17.15
CA ALA A 134 19.07 -15.28 -17.19
C ALA A 134 19.90 -16.51 -17.63
N GLY A 135 19.88 -17.56 -16.81
CA GLY A 135 20.69 -18.78 -17.03
C GLY A 135 22.07 -18.76 -16.36
N THR A 136 22.44 -17.70 -15.65
CA THR A 136 23.70 -17.65 -14.89
C THR A 136 23.54 -18.40 -13.58
N VAL A 137 24.26 -19.51 -13.47
CA VAL A 137 24.33 -20.29 -12.23
C VAL A 137 25.21 -19.55 -11.23
N ASP A 138 24.75 -19.44 -9.98
CA ASP A 138 25.53 -18.82 -8.91
C ASP A 138 26.85 -19.58 -8.69
N PRO A 139 28.00 -18.91 -8.48
CA PRO A 139 29.28 -19.58 -8.23
C PRO A 139 29.23 -20.56 -7.04
N ALA A 140 28.40 -20.31 -6.02
CA ALA A 140 28.21 -21.21 -4.90
C ALA A 140 27.67 -22.59 -5.32
N PHE A 141 27.01 -22.68 -6.47
CA PHE A 141 26.55 -23.95 -7.00
C PHE A 141 27.72 -24.89 -7.31
N ALA A 142 28.77 -24.39 -7.96
CA ALA A 142 29.90 -25.22 -8.36
C ALA A 142 30.74 -25.67 -7.16
N SER A 143 30.91 -24.81 -6.16
CA SER A 143 31.72 -25.10 -4.98
C SER A 143 31.04 -26.00 -3.96
N THR A 144 29.72 -25.89 -3.79
CA THR A 144 29.02 -26.45 -2.62
C THR A 144 27.88 -27.37 -3.00
N LEU A 145 26.96 -26.92 -3.86
CA LEU A 145 25.77 -27.71 -4.20
C LEU A 145 26.09 -28.90 -5.12
N ARG A 146 26.97 -28.70 -6.10
CA ARG A 146 27.36 -29.74 -7.06
C ARG A 146 27.98 -30.98 -6.41
N PRO A 147 29.03 -30.89 -5.54
CA PRO A 147 29.60 -32.08 -4.92
C PRO A 147 28.59 -32.80 -4.03
N MET A 148 27.79 -32.06 -3.25
CA MET A 148 26.74 -32.64 -2.40
C MET A 148 25.70 -33.44 -3.20
N MET A 149 25.27 -32.94 -4.37
CA MET A 149 24.33 -33.67 -5.23
C MET A 149 24.97 -34.93 -5.85
N GLN A 150 26.25 -34.87 -6.21
CA GLN A 150 26.98 -36.01 -6.78
C GLN A 150 27.23 -37.11 -5.75
N GLU A 151 27.55 -36.75 -4.51
CA GLU A 151 27.68 -37.69 -3.39
C GLU A 151 26.36 -38.40 -3.09
N GLY A 152 25.24 -37.66 -3.05
CA GLY A 152 23.92 -38.24 -2.84
C GLY A 152 23.47 -39.19 -3.95
N LEU A 153 23.87 -38.94 -5.20
CA LEU A 153 23.60 -39.83 -6.34
C LEU A 153 24.51 -41.07 -6.35
N ALA A 154 25.73 -40.97 -5.83
CA ALA A 154 26.67 -42.11 -5.76
C ALA A 154 26.38 -43.06 -4.58
N ALA A 155 25.59 -42.63 -3.61
CA ALA A 155 25.20 -43.41 -2.44
C ALA A 155 23.92 -44.25 -2.62
N VAL A 156 23.27 -44.16 -3.80
CA VAL A 156 22.10 -44.95 -4.20
C VAL A 156 22.54 -46.06 -5.15
#